data_AF-A0A0H5QYE4-F1
#
_entry.id   AF-A0A0H5QYE4-F1
#
_cell.length_a   1.000
_cell.length_b   1.000
_cell.length_c   1.000
_cell.angle_alpha   90.00
_cell.angle_beta   90.00
_cell.angle_gamma   90.00
#
_symmetry.space_group_name_H-M   'P 1'
#
loop_
_entity.id
_entity.type
_entity.pdbx_description
1 polymer ?
#
loop_
_entity_poly.entity_id
_entity_poly.type
_entity_poly.pdbx_seq_one_letter_code
_entity_poly.pdbx_strand_id
1 'polypeptide(L)'
;VCILKHSFSCRSSDMFKIGLTLQDLTFIGDGNPDFVMHGMINMQKLAMIADRIQWVRDCQKVPYNTESVPKTDIRKFLDQESVVMDEETLWQLSQMIEPRQTKT
;
A
#
# COMPACT_ATOMS: atom_id res chain seq x y z
N VAL A 1 -5.11 -8.97 17.34
CA VAL A 1 -5.25 -8.19 18.59
C VAL A 1 -4.37 -6.92 18.67
N CYS A 2 -3.33 -6.67 17.85
CA CYS A 2 -2.60 -5.39 17.92
C CYS A 2 -2.19 -4.78 16.56
N ILE A 3 -3.13 -4.57 15.63
CA ILE A 3 -2.88 -3.67 14.48
C ILE A 3 -3.89 -2.50 14.43
N LEU A 4 -5.02 -2.60 15.11
CA LEU A 4 -6.03 -1.53 15.23
C LEU A 4 -5.65 -0.38 16.20
N LYS A 5 -4.46 -0.40 16.82
CA LYS A 5 -4.01 0.63 17.79
C LYS A 5 -2.96 1.59 17.25
N HIS A 6 -2.54 1.43 16.01
CA HIS A 6 -1.68 2.43 15.40
C HIS A 6 -2.55 3.52 14.78
N SER A 7 -2.97 4.46 15.63
CA SER A 7 -3.34 5.80 15.19
C SER A 7 -2.09 6.48 14.63
N PHE A 8 -1.63 6.04 13.46
CA PHE A 8 -0.64 6.79 12.69
C PHE A 8 -1.33 8.10 12.30
N SER A 9 -0.90 9.19 12.94
CA SER A 9 -1.19 10.54 12.48
C SER A 9 -0.70 10.64 11.04
N CYS A 10 -1.58 11.04 10.12
CA CYS A 10 -1.16 11.20 8.75
C CYS A 10 -0.24 12.41 8.62
N ARG A 11 1.07 12.18 8.46
CA ARG A 11 2.04 13.23 8.19
C ARG A 11 2.29 13.30 6.68
N SER A 12 2.51 14.49 6.16
CA SER A 12 2.74 14.74 4.72
C SER A 12 3.94 13.99 4.13
N SER A 13 4.84 13.47 4.98
CA SER A 13 6.00 12.66 4.61
C SER A 13 5.72 11.14 4.61
N ASP A 14 4.61 10.71 5.22
CA ASP A 14 4.32 9.29 5.39
C ASP A 14 3.65 8.78 4.13
N MET A 15 4.44 8.23 3.22
CA MET A 15 3.93 7.52 2.04
C MET A 15 2.92 6.47 2.50
N PHE A 16 1.67 6.67 2.08
CA PHE A 16 0.54 5.80 2.41
C PHE A 16 0.88 4.34 2.05
N LYS A 17 1.07 3.49 3.06
CA LYS A 17 1.38 2.07 2.87
C LYS A 17 0.10 1.33 2.50
N ILE A 18 -0.21 1.30 1.20
CA ILE A 18 -1.41 0.63 0.64
C ILE A 18 -1.50 -0.82 1.11
N GLY A 19 -0.40 -1.58 1.04
CA GLY A 19 -0.38 -3.00 1.41
C GLY A 19 -0.81 -3.29 2.86
N LEU A 20 -0.39 -2.45 3.82
CA LEU A 20 -0.82 -2.59 5.22
C LEU A 20 -2.31 -2.29 5.40
N THR A 21 -2.81 -1.26 4.71
CA THR A 21 -4.24 -0.92 4.76
C THR A 21 -5.10 -2.02 4.15
N LEU A 22 -4.67 -2.57 3.01
CA LEU A 22 -5.37 -3.70 2.39
C LEU A 22 -5.35 -4.92 3.30
N GLN A 23 -4.21 -5.20 3.94
CA GLN A 23 -4.10 -6.28 4.91
C GLN A 23 -5.06 -6.08 6.09
N ASP A 24 -5.17 -4.88 6.65
CA ASP A 24 -6.13 -4.56 7.72
C ASP A 24 -7.58 -4.81 7.27
N LEU A 25 -7.94 -4.37 6.06
CA LEU A 25 -9.26 -4.57 5.49
C LEU A 25 -9.57 -6.07 5.26
N THR A 26 -8.60 -6.83 4.75
CA THR A 26 -8.72 -8.29 4.60
C THR A 26 -8.93 -8.97 5.94
N PHE A 27 -8.17 -8.60 6.98
CA PHE A 27 -8.36 -9.16 8.33
C PHE A 27 -9.74 -8.87 8.90
N ILE A 28 -10.28 -7.66 8.69
CA ILE A 28 -11.63 -7.32 9.13
C ILE A 28 -12.69 -8.11 8.34
N GLY A 29 -12.49 -8.22 7.03
CA GLY A 29 -13.35 -8.94 6.10
C GLY A 29 -13.49 -10.42 6.44
N ASP A 30 -12.37 -11.10 6.64
CA ASP A 30 -12.32 -12.54 6.89
C ASP A 30 -12.57 -12.90 8.35
N GLY A 31 -12.18 -12.01 9.28
CA GLY A 31 -12.27 -12.26 10.72
C GLY A 31 -13.64 -12.01 11.34
N ASN A 32 -14.56 -11.36 10.62
CA ASN A 32 -15.89 -11.00 11.13
C ASN A 32 -16.99 -11.43 10.13
N PRO A 33 -18.04 -12.15 10.56
CA PRO A 33 -19.13 -12.53 9.67
C PRO A 33 -19.96 -11.31 9.25
N ASP A 34 -20.51 -11.33 8.04
CA ASP A 34 -21.36 -10.24 7.52
C ASP A 34 -22.71 -10.14 8.24
N PHE A 35 -23.19 -11.26 8.77
CA PHE A 35 -24.45 -11.34 9.50
C PHE A 35 -24.22 -11.87 10.92
N VAL A 36 -24.97 -11.31 11.86
CA VAL A 36 -25.11 -11.82 13.22
C VAL A 36 -26.36 -12.71 13.30
N MET A 37 -26.80 -13.04 14.51
CA MET A 37 -27.96 -13.92 14.73
C MET A 37 -29.20 -13.42 13.99
N HIS A 38 -30.03 -14.38 13.53
CA HIS A 38 -31.26 -14.12 12.79
C HIS A 38 -31.09 -13.37 11.45
N GLY A 39 -29.88 -13.41 10.85
CA GLY A 39 -29.64 -12.78 9.55
C GLY A 39 -29.57 -11.25 9.60
N MET A 40 -29.40 -10.67 10.78
CA MET A 40 -29.18 -9.23 10.93
C MET A 40 -27.77 -8.87 10.47
N ILE A 41 -27.59 -7.69 9.86
CA ILE A 41 -26.27 -7.23 9.40
C ILE A 41 -25.35 -6.95 10.60
N ASN A 42 -24.09 -7.36 10.49
CA ASN A 42 -23.06 -7.05 11.47
C ASN A 42 -22.60 -5.59 11.34
N MET A 43 -23.30 -4.67 12.01
CA MET A 43 -22.95 -3.24 12.02
C MET A 43 -21.56 -2.96 12.61
N GLN A 44 -21.06 -3.81 13.50
CA GLN A 44 -19.72 -3.66 14.07
C GLN A 44 -18.64 -3.88 13.00
N LYS A 45 -18.80 -4.90 12.14
CA LYS A 45 -17.92 -5.12 10.98
C LYS A 45 -17.89 -3.90 10.06
N LEU A 46 -19.07 -3.37 9.73
CA LEU A 46 -19.19 -2.20 8.86
C LEU A 46 -18.52 -0.96 9.47
N ALA A 47 -18.70 -0.73 10.78
CA ALA A 47 -18.06 0.37 11.49
C ALA A 47 -16.53 0.28 11.44
N MET A 48 -15.96 -0.93 11.61
CA MET A 48 -14.51 -1.15 11.52
C MET A 48 -13.97 -0.87 10.11
N ILE A 49 -14.68 -1.30 9.06
CA ILE A 49 -14.31 -1.00 7.67
C ILE A 49 -14.40 0.50 7.40
N ALA A 50 -15.48 1.14 7.83
CA ALA A 50 -15.70 2.58 7.63
C ALA A 50 -14.60 3.42 8.28
N ASP A 51 -14.21 3.09 9.51
CA ASP A 51 -13.11 3.76 10.22
C ASP A 51 -11.79 3.68 9.42
N ARG A 52 -11.47 2.48 8.89
CA ARG A 52 -10.25 2.31 8.10
C ARG A 52 -10.30 3.11 6.79
N ILE A 53 -11.42 3.08 6.07
CA ILE A 53 -11.60 3.87 4.83
C ILE A 53 -11.52 5.37 5.11
N GLN A 54 -12.10 5.84 6.22
CA GLN A 54 -12.07 7.24 6.59
C GLN A 54 -10.63 7.72 6.85
N TRP A 55 -9.84 6.92 7.56
CA TRP A 55 -8.42 7.20 7.77
C TRP A 55 -7.65 7.30 6.44
N VAL A 56 -7.89 6.41 5.47
CA VAL A 56 -7.28 6.50 4.13
C VAL A 56 -7.61 7.83 3.45
N ARG A 57 -8.88 8.22 3.47
CA ARG A 57 -9.34 9.47 2.85
C ARG A 57 -8.69 10.68 3.48
N ASP A 58 -8.59 10.69 4.81
CA ASP A 58 -7.96 11.81 5.52
C ASP A 58 -6.47 11.90 5.23
N CYS A 59 -5.81 10.76 5.03
CA CYS A 59 -4.43 10.73 4.55
C CYS A 59 -4.25 11.27 3.13
N GLN A 60 -5.15 10.92 2.20
CA GLN A 60 -5.07 11.38 0.81
C GLN A 60 -5.27 12.90 0.65
N LYS A 61 -5.92 13.55 1.63
CA LYS A 61 -6.11 15.01 1.63
C LYS A 61 -4.85 15.79 1.98
N VAL A 62 -3.81 15.14 2.50
CA VAL A 62 -2.55 15.81 2.87
C VAL A 62 -1.62 15.81 1.65
N PRO A 63 -1.47 16.95 0.93
CA PRO A 63 -0.58 16.98 -0.22
C PRO A 63 0.88 16.90 0.22
N TYR A 64 1.72 16.32 -0.64
CA TYR A 64 3.17 16.45 -0.49
C TYR A 64 3.56 17.92 -0.67
N ASN A 65 4.47 18.42 0.18
CA ASN A 65 5.06 19.74 -0.01
C ASN A 65 6.12 19.68 -1.12
N THR A 66 5.69 19.53 -2.36
CA THR A 66 6.57 19.63 -3.53
C THR A 66 6.59 21.07 -3.97
N GLU A 67 7.73 21.76 -3.80
CA GLU A 67 7.90 23.09 -4.38
C GLU A 67 7.54 23.05 -5.87
N SER A 68 6.86 24.10 -6.32
CA SER A 68 6.27 24.29 -7.66
C SER A 68 7.35 24.40 -8.75
N VAL A 69 8.15 23.35 -8.93
CA VAL A 69 8.97 23.18 -10.11
C VAL A 69 8.07 22.59 -11.19
N PRO A 70 7.99 23.17 -12.41
CA PRO A 70 7.29 22.57 -13.53
C PRO A 70 8.04 21.30 -13.98
N LYS A 71 7.81 20.19 -13.26
CA LYS A 71 8.43 18.88 -13.51
C LYS A 71 7.65 18.09 -14.56
N THR A 72 7.12 18.75 -15.59
CA THR A 72 6.31 18.08 -16.62
C THR A 72 7.13 17.00 -17.33
N ASP A 73 8.41 17.22 -17.55
CA ASP A 73 9.27 16.27 -18.26
C ASP A 73 9.69 15.10 -17.38
N ILE A 74 10.00 15.35 -16.10
CA ILE A 74 10.28 14.29 -15.12
C ILE A 74 9.03 13.43 -14.93
N ARG A 75 7.86 14.06 -14.78
CA ARG A 75 6.60 13.34 -14.65
C ARG A 75 6.30 12.52 -15.90
N LYS A 76 6.46 13.09 -17.11
CA LYS A 76 6.30 12.35 -18.36
C LYS A 76 7.25 11.16 -18.46
N PHE A 77 8.51 11.32 -18.05
CA PHE A 77 9.48 10.22 -18.02
C PHE A 77 9.08 9.11 -17.03
N LEU A 78 8.53 9.48 -15.87
CA LEU A 78 8.03 8.50 -14.89
C LEU A 78 6.70 7.85 -15.30
N ASP A 79 5.85 8.58 -16.02
CA ASP A 79 4.54 8.11 -16.51
C ASP A 79 4.70 7.23 -17.77
N GLN A 80 5.81 7.36 -18.51
CA GLN A 80 6.17 6.42 -19.56
C GLN A 80 6.46 5.07 -18.91
N GLU A 81 5.78 4.01 -19.36
CA GLU A 81 6.03 2.66 -18.87
C GLU A 81 7.53 2.35 -18.97
N SER A 82 8.17 2.21 -17.82
CA SER A 82 9.49 1.60 -17.76
C SER A 82 9.36 0.19 -18.31
N VAL A 83 10.40 -0.29 -18.99
CA VAL A 83 10.47 -1.67 -19.46
C VAL A 83 10.32 -2.59 -18.25
N VAL A 84 9.12 -3.15 -18.07
CA VAL A 84 8.86 -4.12 -17.01
C VAL A 84 9.49 -5.43 -17.44
N MET A 85 10.66 -5.72 -16.88
CA MET A 85 11.32 -7.01 -17.03
C MET A 85 10.85 -7.92 -15.91
N ASP A 86 10.64 -9.20 -16.21
CA ASP A 86 10.30 -10.18 -15.19
C ASP A 86 11.49 -10.45 -14.25
N GLU A 87 11.18 -11.02 -13.08
CA GLU A 87 12.16 -11.29 -12.02
C GLU A 87 13.29 -12.21 -12.49
N GLU A 88 12.98 -13.21 -13.32
CA GLU A 88 13.97 -14.19 -13.80
C GLU A 88 14.95 -13.52 -14.77
N THR A 89 14.46 -12.72 -15.72
CA THR A 89 15.33 -11.99 -16.64
C THR A 89 16.24 -11.00 -15.89
N LEU A 90 15.70 -10.28 -14.89
CA LEU A 90 16.50 -9.38 -14.05
C LEU A 90 17.57 -10.14 -13.25
N TRP A 91 17.21 -11.32 -12.73
CA TRP A 91 18.15 -12.18 -12.01
C TRP A 91 19.28 -12.66 -12.92
N GLN A 92 18.97 -13.12 -14.14
CA GLN A 92 19.96 -13.55 -15.13
C GLN A 92 20.92 -12.43 -15.52
N LEU A 93 20.39 -11.23 -15.80
CA LEU A 93 21.21 -10.04 -16.10
C LEU A 93 22.13 -9.70 -14.93
N SER A 94 21.62 -9.78 -13.69
CA SER A 94 22.43 -9.59 -12.49
C SER A 94 23.58 -10.61 -12.41
N GLN A 95 23.33 -11.89 -12.70
CA GLN A 95 24.38 -12.93 -12.70
C GLN A 95 25.43 -12.73 -13.82
N MET A 96 25.05 -12.11 -14.95
CA MET A 96 26.01 -11.80 -16.01
C MET A 96 26.93 -10.63 -15.64
N ILE A 97 26.38 -9.61 -14.97
CA ILE A 97 27.14 -8.44 -14.52
C ILE A 97 28.07 -8.81 -13.36
N GLU A 98 27.57 -9.57 -12.39
CA GLU A 98 28.35 -10.03 -11.23
C GLU A 98 28.24 -11.57 -11.11
N PRO A 99 29.12 -12.31 -11.80
CA PRO A 99 29.16 -13.76 -11.71
C PRO A 99 29.54 -14.22 -10.31
N ARG A 100 28.86 -15.25 -9.79
CA ARG A 100 29.19 -15.83 -8.48
C ARG A 100 30.63 -16.34 -8.49
N GLN A 101 31.42 -15.88 -7.52
CA GLN A 101 32.76 -16.41 -7.35
C GLN A 101 32.69 -17.87 -6.94
N THR A 102 33.24 -18.75 -7.77
CA THR A 102 33.50 -20.13 -7.39
C THR A 102 34.53 -20.11 -6.27
N LYS A 103 34.10 -20.42 -5.04
CA LYS A 103 35.02 -20.64 -3.92
C LYS A 103 35.98 -21.75 -4.33
N THR A 104 37.23 -21.38 -4.57
CA THR A 104 38.34 -22.32 -4.76
C THR A 104 38.85 -22.73 -3.39
#